data_AF-A0A446BRB9-F1
#
_entry.id   AF-A0A446BRB9-F1
#
_cell.length_a   1.000
_cell.length_b   1.000
_cell.length_c   1.000
_cell.angle_alpha   90.00
_cell.angle_beta   90.00
_cell.angle_gamma   90.00
#
_symmetry.space_group_name_H-M   'P 1'
#
loop_
_entity.id
_entity.type
_entity.pdbx_description
1 polymer ?
#
loop_
_entity_poly.entity_id
_entity_poly.type
_entity_poly.pdbx_seq_one_letter_code
_entity_poly.pdbx_strand_id
1 'polypeptide(L)'
;MPVRIPAATRTEVFCMGAAGVSGFAPFYLMAPGAEERLSRQTLKWAPRWERNITMFRNPVERGVQRAAPSIERAVQRLERRLPLERAAKSVDRSIKRNLDRLGIKHS
;
A
#
# COMPACT_ATOMS: atom_id res chain seq x y z
N MET A 1 21.25 -37.21 3.83
CA MET A 1 19.79 -37.44 3.76
C MET A 1 19.16 -36.24 3.07
N PRO A 2 18.28 -36.39 2.07
CA PRO A 2 17.63 -35.24 1.43
C PRO A 2 16.72 -34.53 2.46
N VAL A 3 16.98 -33.24 2.68
CA VAL A 3 16.17 -32.40 3.57
C VAL A 3 14.78 -32.25 2.95
N ARG A 4 13.77 -32.87 3.56
CA ARG A 4 12.36 -32.68 3.15
C ARG A 4 11.90 -31.34 3.68
N ILE A 5 11.83 -30.33 2.80
CA ILE A 5 11.24 -29.03 3.13
C ILE A 5 9.72 -29.22 3.14
N PRO A 6 9.02 -28.95 4.27
CA PRO A 6 7.57 -29.02 4.32
C PRO A 6 6.95 -27.98 3.37
N ALA A 7 5.84 -28.34 2.74
CA ALA A 7 5.11 -27.41 1.90
C ALA A 7 4.64 -26.20 2.73
N ALA A 8 4.73 -24.99 2.17
CA ALA A 8 4.32 -23.77 2.83
C ALA A 8 2.85 -23.86 3.25
N THR A 9 2.59 -23.52 4.51
CA THR A 9 1.22 -23.45 5.03
C THR A 9 0.48 -22.28 4.40
N ARG A 10 -0.86 -22.36 4.35
CA ARG A 10 -1.69 -21.25 3.82
C ARG A 10 -1.44 -19.93 4.55
N THR A 11 -1.15 -20.00 5.85
CA THR A 11 -0.79 -18.85 6.68
C THR A 11 0.55 -18.25 6.29
N GLU A 12 1.57 -19.07 5.99
CA GLU A 12 2.87 -18.58 5.52
C GLU A 12 2.76 -17.94 4.14
N VAL A 13 2.02 -18.56 3.21
CA VAL A 13 1.77 -17.98 1.89
C VAL A 13 1.04 -16.64 2.01
N PHE A 14 0.05 -16.56 2.90
CA PHE A 14 -0.65 -15.30 3.18
C PHE A 14 0.30 -14.24 3.76
N CYS A 15 1.10 -14.58 4.77
CA CYS A 15 2.05 -13.65 5.37
C CYS A 15 3.13 -13.19 4.38
N MET A 16 3.68 -14.09 3.56
CA MET A 16 4.62 -13.75 2.49
C MET A 16 3.98 -12.83 1.44
N GLY A 17 2.74 -13.11 1.05
CA GLY A 17 1.99 -12.26 0.14
C GLY A 17 1.75 -10.87 0.71
N ALA A 18 1.29 -10.78 1.96
CA ALA A 18 1.07 -9.52 2.66
C ALA A 18 2.37 -8.72 2.84
N ALA A 19 3.47 -9.39 3.16
CA ALA A 19 4.80 -8.77 3.27
C ALA A 19 5.29 -8.24 1.92
N GLY A 20 5.11 -9.01 0.84
CA GLY A 20 5.45 -8.58 -0.52
C GLY A 20 4.66 -7.34 -0.94
N VAL A 21 3.33 -7.39 -0.80
CA VAL A 21 2.46 -6.25 -1.16
C VAL A 21 2.81 -5.01 -0.33
N SER A 22 3.00 -5.15 0.99
CA SER A 22 3.34 -4.01 1.85
C SER A 22 4.74 -3.45 1.60
N GLY A 23 5.73 -4.30 1.32
CA GLY A 23 7.08 -3.88 0.97
C GLY A 23 7.17 -3.15 -0.38
N PHE A 24 6.35 -3.54 -1.36
CA PHE A 24 6.35 -2.93 -2.68
C PHE A 24 5.33 -1.79 -2.86
N ALA A 25 4.37 -1.65 -1.96
CA ALA A 25 3.35 -0.59 -2.03
C ALA A 25 3.94 0.83 -2.15
N PRO A 26 4.98 1.24 -1.40
CA PRO A 26 5.58 2.56 -1.55
C PRO A 26 6.13 2.82 -2.96
N PHE A 27 6.75 1.81 -3.58
CA PHE A 27 7.30 1.93 -4.94
C PHE A 27 6.20 2.05 -5.99
N TYR A 28 5.11 1.30 -5.82
CA TYR A 28 3.95 1.42 -6.70
C TYR A 28 3.33 2.82 -6.62
N LEU A 29 3.22 3.39 -5.41
CA LEU A 29 2.68 4.74 -5.20
C LEU A 29 3.59 5.85 -5.75
N MET A 30 4.90 5.62 -5.89
CA MET A 30 5.82 6.54 -6.54
C MET A 30 5.71 6.53 -8.08
N ALA A 31 4.95 5.60 -8.69
CA ALA A 31 4.78 5.57 -10.13
C ALA A 31 3.81 6.68 -10.60
N PRO A 32 4.11 7.40 -11.70
CA PRO A 32 3.21 8.41 -12.25
C PRO A 32 1.82 7.83 -12.53
N GLY A 33 0.76 8.50 -12.11
CA GLY A 33 -0.62 8.05 -12.32
C GLY A 33 -1.00 6.77 -11.57
N ALA A 34 -0.24 6.36 -10.53
CA ALA A 34 -0.63 5.27 -9.64
C ALA A 34 -1.93 5.59 -8.88
N GLU A 35 -2.08 6.84 -8.41
CA GLU A 35 -3.27 7.30 -7.70
C GLU A 35 -4.53 7.22 -8.57
N GLU A 36 -4.46 7.69 -9.82
CA GLU A 36 -5.57 7.63 -10.78
C GLU A 36 -5.97 6.18 -11.13
N ARG A 37 -4.99 5.27 -11.19
CA ARG A 37 -5.26 3.85 -11.39
C ARG A 37 -5.88 3.20 -10.17
N LEU A 38 -5.37 3.54 -8.98
CA LEU A 38 -5.94 3.08 -7.71
C LEU A 38 -7.36 3.58 -7.54
N SER A 39 -7.63 4.87 -7.76
CA SER A 39 -8.97 5.44 -7.63
C SER A 39 -9.97 4.74 -8.55
N ARG A 40 -9.62 4.56 -9.84
CA ARG A 40 -10.44 3.83 -10.81
C ARG A 40 -10.70 2.38 -10.43
N GLN A 41 -9.73 1.71 -9.82
CA GLN A 41 -9.93 0.35 -9.31
C GLN A 41 -10.81 0.34 -8.07
N THR A 42 -10.57 1.25 -7.13
CA THR A 42 -11.37 1.43 -5.91
C THR A 42 -12.84 1.63 -6.21
N LEU A 43 -13.18 2.43 -7.22
CA LEU A 43 -14.58 2.61 -7.64
C LEU A 43 -15.26 1.30 -8.08
N LYS A 44 -14.51 0.29 -8.54
CA LYS A 44 -15.07 -1.00 -8.98
C LYS A 44 -15.31 -1.96 -7.82
N TRP A 45 -14.37 -2.03 -6.87
CA TRP A 45 -14.42 -3.03 -5.80
C TRP A 45 -14.98 -2.49 -4.49
N ALA A 46 -14.82 -1.20 -4.17
CA ALA A 46 -15.29 -0.61 -2.92
C ALA A 46 -16.81 -0.77 -2.71
N PRO A 47 -17.68 -0.54 -3.71
CA PRO A 47 -19.12 -0.74 -3.53
C PRO A 47 -19.50 -2.21 -3.22
N ARG A 48 -18.74 -3.17 -3.78
CA ARG A 48 -18.94 -4.60 -3.49
C ARG A 48 -18.44 -4.95 -2.09
N TRP A 49 -17.37 -4.31 -1.65
CA TRP A 49 -16.84 -4.43 -0.31
C TRP A 49 -17.83 -3.90 0.73
N GLU A 50 -18.32 -2.67 0.55
CA GLU A 50 -19.30 -2.02 1.43
C GLU A 50 -20.60 -2.82 1.58
N ARG A 51 -21.02 -3.57 0.56
CA ARG A 51 -22.20 -4.45 0.67
C ARG A 51 -21.96 -5.68 1.56
N ASN A 52 -20.71 -6.10 1.77
CA ASN A 52 -20.35 -7.33 2.50
C ASN A 52 -19.69 -7.07 3.87
N ILE A 53 -19.31 -5.82 4.18
CA ILE A 53 -18.61 -5.51 5.44
C ILE A 53 -19.43 -5.79 6.71
N THR A 54 -20.77 -5.80 6.64
CA THR A 54 -21.62 -6.00 7.83
C THR A 54 -21.34 -7.32 8.54
N MET A 55 -20.98 -8.37 7.78
CA MET A 55 -20.60 -9.68 8.33
C MET A 55 -19.21 -9.68 9.00
N PHE A 56 -18.29 -8.86 8.48
CA PHE A 56 -16.90 -8.80 8.95
C PHE A 56 -16.65 -7.66 9.95
N ARG A 57 -17.63 -6.77 10.16
CA ARG A 57 -17.49 -5.55 10.95
C ARG A 57 -16.99 -5.82 12.37
N ASN A 58 -17.64 -6.70 13.11
CA ASN A 58 -17.28 -7.00 14.51
C ASN A 58 -15.84 -7.52 14.72
N PRO A 59 -15.39 -8.58 14.02
CA PRO A 59 -14.01 -9.08 14.19
C PRO A 59 -12.96 -8.10 13.65
N VAL A 60 -13.26 -7.38 12.56
CA VAL A 60 -12.36 -6.37 12.01
C VAL A 60 -12.23 -5.17 12.94
N GLU A 61 -13.33 -4.69 13.52
CA GLU A 61 -13.34 -3.54 14.43
C GLU A 61 -12.48 -3.80 15.67
N ARG A 62 -12.54 -5.00 16.25
CA ARG A 62 -11.63 -5.40 17.35
C ARG A 62 -10.17 -5.50 16.91
N GLY A 63 -9.90 -5.97 15.69
CA GLY A 63 -8.56 -6.02 15.12
C GLY A 63 -7.98 -4.63 14.90
N VAL A 64 -8.78 -3.73 14.32
CA VAL A 64 -8.44 -2.33 14.08
C VAL A 64 -8.19 -1.61 15.39
N GLN A 65 -9.03 -1.77 16.42
CA GLN A 65 -8.81 -1.16 17.73
C GLN A 65 -7.47 -1.57 18.37
N ARG A 66 -6.99 -2.80 18.13
CA ARG A 66 -5.69 -3.26 18.62
C ARG A 66 -4.51 -2.75 17.80
N ALA A 67 -4.69 -2.59 16.49
CA ALA A 67 -3.64 -2.15 15.57
C ALA A 67 -3.52 -0.62 15.47
N ALA A 68 -4.62 0.12 15.61
CA ALA A 68 -4.67 1.58 15.52
C ALA A 68 -3.57 2.30 16.32
N PRO A 69 -3.35 2.01 17.62
CA PRO A 69 -2.37 2.77 18.40
C PRO A 69 -0.92 2.55 17.95
N SER A 70 -0.57 1.38 17.40
CA SER A 70 0.80 1.15 16.90
C SER A 70 1.01 1.82 15.55
N ILE A 71 -0.01 1.82 14.69
CA ILE A 71 0.00 2.48 13.39
C ILE A 71 0.10 4.00 13.58
N GLU A 72 -0.71 4.60 14.44
CA GLU A 72 -0.65 6.04 14.73
C GLU A 72 0.75 6.49 15.19
N ARG A 73 1.38 5.72 16.09
CA ARG A 73 2.75 5.98 16.53
C ARG A 73 3.76 5.87 15.40
N ALA A 74 3.58 4.91 14.48
CA ALA A 74 4.45 4.75 13.32
C ALA A 74 4.31 5.94 12.36
N VAL A 75 3.08 6.36 12.08
CA VAL A 75 2.78 7.54 11.25
C VAL A 75 3.37 8.80 11.85
N GLN A 76 3.18 9.05 13.15
CA GLN A 76 3.77 10.20 13.83
C GLN A 76 5.31 10.21 13.78
N ARG A 77 5.96 9.04 13.85
CA ARG A 77 7.43 8.95 13.70
C ARG A 77 7.88 9.26 12.29
N LEU A 78 7.13 8.81 11.28
CA LEU A 78 7.41 9.09 9.88
C LEU A 78 7.22 10.59 9.58
N GLU A 79 6.12 11.17 10.05
CA GLU A 79 5.83 12.59 9.89
C GLU A 79 6.89 13.49 10.55
N ARG A 80 7.39 13.10 11.73
CA ARG A 80 8.48 13.82 12.41
C ARG A 80 9.85 13.67 11.73
N ARG A 81 10.12 12.54 11.07
CA ARG A 81 11.45 12.24 10.50
C ARG A 81 11.57 12.52 9.00
N LEU A 82 10.47 12.44 8.26
CA LEU A 82 10.40 12.76 6.84
C LEU A 82 9.46 13.95 6.69
N PRO A 83 9.93 15.13 6.24
CA PRO A 83 9.03 16.17 5.74
C PRO A 83 8.36 15.63 4.48
N LEU A 84 7.22 14.95 4.66
CA LEU A 84 6.47 14.26 3.60
C LEU A 84 6.14 15.23 2.46
N GLU A 85 5.91 16.51 2.75
CA GLU A 85 5.79 17.55 1.73
C GLU A 85 7.03 17.70 0.85
N ARG A 86 8.24 17.66 1.43
CA ARG A 86 9.49 17.77 0.67
C ARG A 86 9.78 16.49 -0.08
N ALA A 87 9.52 15.33 0.52
CA ALA A 87 9.66 14.04 -0.14
C ALA A 87 8.71 13.95 -1.35
N ALA A 88 7.42 14.26 -1.16
CA ALA A 88 6.42 14.32 -2.22
C ALA A 88 6.81 15.32 -3.32
N LYS A 89 7.26 16.54 -2.99
CA LYS A 89 7.75 17.52 -3.98
C LYS A 89 9.01 17.05 -4.71
N SER A 90 9.92 16.33 -4.05
CA SER A 90 11.14 15.80 -4.69
C SER A 90 10.84 14.65 -5.64
N VAL A 91 9.89 13.78 -5.26
CA VAL A 91 9.40 12.67 -6.09
C VAL A 91 8.63 13.21 -7.29
N ASP A 92 7.73 14.18 -7.11
CA ASP A 92 7.00 14.85 -8.20
C ASP A 92 7.96 15.49 -9.21
N ARG A 93 9.00 16.20 -8.75
CA ARG A 93 10.05 16.74 -9.63
C ARG A 93 10.83 15.65 -10.37
N SER A 94 11.15 14.53 -9.72
CA SER A 94 11.87 13.42 -10.33
C SER A 94 11.01 12.70 -11.37
N ILE A 95 9.71 12.50 -11.09
CA ILE A 95 8.74 11.92 -12.01
C ILE A 95 8.57 12.81 -13.24
N LYS A 96 8.33 14.12 -13.06
CA LYS A 96 8.23 15.09 -14.17
C LYS A 96 9.46 15.06 -15.05
N ARG A 97 10.66 15.08 -14.44
CA ARG A 97 11.94 15.04 -15.17
C ARG A 97 12.15 13.74 -15.94
N ASN A 98 11.67 12.61 -15.42
CA ASN A 98 11.73 11.33 -16.12
C ASN A 98 10.64 11.20 -17.20
N LEU A 99 9.45 11.75 -17.01
CA LEU A 99 8.41 11.84 -18.04
C LEU A 99 8.84 12.74 -19.21
N ASP A 100 9.46 13.88 -18.92
CA ASP A 100 10.01 14.81 -19.91
C ASP A 100 11.12 14.13 -20.74
N ARG A 101 11.96 13.30 -20.09
CA ARG A 101 12.98 12.48 -20.76
C ARG A 101 12.40 11.37 -21.64
N LEU A 102 11.22 10.86 -21.29
CA LEU A 102 10.48 9.86 -22.06
C LEU A 102 9.58 10.49 -23.14
N GLY A 103 9.60 11.82 -23.30
CA GLY A 103 8.88 12.54 -24.36
C GLY A 103 7.35 12.60 -24.19
N ILE A 104 6.82 12.19 -23.03
CA ILE A 104 5.39 12.27 -22.75
C ILE A 104 5.07 13.69 -22.27
N LYS A 105 4.85 14.59 -23.23
CA LYS A 105 4.36 15.96 -22.97
C LYS A 105 2.97 15.90 -22.35
N HIS A 106 2.83 16.33 -21.10
CA HIS A 106 1.53 16.73 -20.56
C HIS A 106 1.31 18.22 -20.88
N SER A 107 0.32 18.47 -21.74
CA SER A 107 -0.38 19.76 -21.81
C SER A 107 -1.39 19.89 -20.67
#